data_AF-A0A2P4YJV2-F1
#
_entry.id   AF-A0A2P4YJV2-F1
#
_cell.length_a   1.000
_cell.length_b   1.000
_cell.length_c   1.000
_cell.angle_alpha   90.00
_cell.angle_beta   90.00
_cell.angle_gamma   90.00
#
_symmetry.space_group_name_H-M   'P 1'
#
loop_
_entity.id
_entity.type
_entity.pdbx_description
1 polymer ?
#
loop_
_entity_poly.entity_id
_entity_poly.type
_entity_poly.pdbx_seq_one_letter_code
_entity_poly.pdbx_strand_id
1 'polypeptide(L)'
;MASSSSDTSATSATGVNVGDSDKSVSSNAGDSCTWYNDGECTRPRTCADCLNVLLSTDSCAVDPSGGCVSMSQYESYLANRYYYTPLQRYFPSSEYTYCSANDSVCATCTEQWNTNFASTGSAGLSSYCTGTNGCVCIADCEVPDWQDTVINDQCNSNDSGSGADSGTSMATRITVSIFVGVAVAVLLAFATWGVR
;
A
#
# COMPACT_ATOMS: atom_id res chain seq x y z
N MET A 1 -50.24 40.49 -4.60
CA MET A 1 -50.77 39.18 -4.18
C MET A 1 -49.78 38.15 -4.67
N ALA A 2 -48.78 37.84 -3.84
CA ALA A 2 -48.65 36.58 -3.07
C ALA A 2 -47.82 35.55 -3.89
N SER A 3 -46.77 34.90 -3.43
CA SER A 3 -46.03 34.88 -2.16
C SER A 3 -44.61 34.37 -2.44
N SER A 4 -43.62 34.89 -1.73
CA SER A 4 -42.23 34.42 -1.74
C SER A 4 -42.09 33.23 -0.79
N SER A 5 -41.53 32.11 -1.27
CA SER A 5 -41.09 31.01 -0.41
C SER A 5 -39.62 31.20 -0.06
N SER A 6 -39.37 31.37 1.22
CA SER A 6 -38.04 31.48 1.84
C SER A 6 -37.59 30.10 2.27
N ASP A 7 -36.57 29.53 1.64
CA ASP A 7 -35.84 28.40 2.20
C ASP A 7 -34.56 28.91 2.85
N THR A 8 -34.60 28.92 4.18
CA THR A 8 -33.49 29.30 5.06
C THR A 8 -32.46 28.18 5.05
N SER A 9 -31.46 28.25 4.17
CA SER A 9 -30.27 27.40 4.28
C SER A 9 -29.43 27.87 5.46
N ALA A 10 -29.49 27.13 6.57
CA ALA A 10 -28.58 27.30 7.69
C ALA A 10 -27.18 26.81 7.27
N THR A 11 -26.32 27.75 6.91
CA THR A 11 -24.89 27.54 6.69
C THR A 11 -24.23 27.15 8.02
N SER A 12 -23.80 25.89 8.13
CA SER A 12 -22.69 25.54 9.03
C SER A 12 -21.46 25.32 8.17
N ALA A 13 -20.59 26.32 8.18
CA ALA A 13 -19.32 26.30 7.49
C ALA A 13 -18.32 25.41 8.26
N THR A 14 -18.10 24.22 7.75
CA THR A 14 -16.86 23.46 7.93
C THR A 14 -16.31 23.20 6.54
N GLY A 15 -15.07 23.63 6.29
CA GLY A 15 -14.47 23.72 4.95
C GLY A 15 -14.57 22.40 4.20
N VAL A 16 -15.34 22.40 3.12
CA VAL A 16 -15.40 21.29 2.17
C VAL A 16 -14.11 21.34 1.36
N ASN A 17 -13.15 20.48 1.72
CA ASN A 17 -12.08 20.14 0.80
C ASN A 17 -12.73 19.47 -0.42
N VAL A 18 -12.42 20.01 -1.60
CA VAL A 18 -12.88 19.49 -2.90
C VAL A 18 -12.32 18.08 -3.06
N GLY A 19 -13.09 17.07 -2.65
CA GLY A 19 -12.70 15.67 -2.59
C GLY A 19 -13.60 14.81 -1.68
N ASP A 20 -14.40 15.42 -0.81
CA ASP A 20 -15.25 14.72 0.17
C ASP A 20 -16.66 14.38 -0.35
N SER A 21 -17.17 15.10 -1.35
CA SER A 21 -18.58 15.06 -1.75
C SER A 21 -19.09 13.75 -2.37
N ASP A 22 -18.20 12.81 -2.72
CA ASP A 22 -18.55 11.54 -3.39
C ASP A 22 -18.27 10.29 -2.53
N LYS A 23 -17.84 10.46 -1.28
CA LYS A 23 -17.52 9.34 -0.40
C LYS A 23 -18.78 8.77 0.25
N SER A 24 -18.83 7.44 0.33
CA SER A 24 -19.91 6.73 1.01
C SER A 24 -19.47 6.32 2.42
N VAL A 25 -20.42 5.92 3.26
CA VAL A 25 -20.14 5.38 4.60
C VAL A 25 -20.43 3.88 4.58
N SER A 26 -19.53 3.06 5.13
CA SER A 26 -19.74 1.62 5.24
C SER A 26 -21.02 1.34 6.03
N SER A 27 -21.83 0.41 5.51
CA SER A 27 -23.03 -0.09 6.18
C SER A 27 -22.73 -1.17 7.22
N ASN A 28 -21.49 -1.67 7.28
CA ASN A 28 -21.07 -2.71 8.22
C ASN A 28 -20.27 -2.09 9.36
N ALA A 29 -20.87 -2.03 10.55
CA ALA A 29 -20.21 -1.48 11.74
C ALA A 29 -19.02 -2.33 12.24
N GLY A 30 -18.84 -3.56 11.74
CA GLY A 30 -17.70 -4.41 12.08
C GLY A 30 -16.52 -4.28 11.11
N ASP A 31 -16.62 -3.45 10.07
CA ASP A 31 -15.48 -3.15 9.22
C ASP A 31 -14.45 -2.32 10.01
N SER A 32 -13.17 -2.66 9.86
CA SER A 32 -12.06 -1.86 10.35
C SER A 32 -11.38 -1.15 9.19
N CYS A 33 -10.33 -0.36 9.44
CA CYS A 33 -9.57 0.20 8.33
C CYS A 33 -8.94 -0.91 7.49
N THR A 34 -8.34 -1.91 8.13
CA THR A 34 -7.57 -2.94 7.42
C THR A 34 -8.45 -4.06 6.88
N TRP A 35 -9.50 -4.46 7.58
CA TRP A 35 -10.27 -5.68 7.30
C TRP A 35 -11.75 -5.41 7.14
N TYR A 36 -12.41 -6.15 6.25
CA TYR A 36 -13.87 -6.27 6.27
C TYR A 36 -14.32 -7.11 7.48
N ASN A 37 -15.61 -7.05 7.80
CA ASN A 37 -16.22 -7.78 8.92
C ASN A 37 -16.27 -9.32 8.77
N ASP A 38 -15.48 -9.92 7.88
CA ASP A 38 -15.30 -11.38 7.75
C ASP A 38 -14.16 -11.93 8.61
N GLY A 39 -13.38 -11.06 9.24
CA GLY A 39 -12.35 -11.40 10.21
C GLY A 39 -10.98 -10.87 9.79
N GLU A 40 -10.13 -10.61 10.80
CA GLU A 40 -8.74 -10.22 10.56
C GLU A 40 -8.02 -11.30 9.74
N CYS A 41 -7.09 -10.88 8.88
CA CYS A 41 -6.28 -11.79 8.05
C CYS A 41 -7.05 -12.61 7.02
N THR A 42 -8.34 -12.32 6.81
CA THR A 42 -9.19 -13.03 5.85
C THR A 42 -9.28 -12.24 4.55
N ARG A 43 -9.78 -11.00 4.63
CA ARG A 43 -9.94 -10.15 3.45
C ARG A 43 -9.63 -8.70 3.78
N PRO A 44 -8.49 -8.17 3.31
CA PRO A 44 -8.16 -6.78 3.52
C PRO A 44 -9.09 -5.89 2.72
N ARG A 45 -9.33 -4.68 3.23
CA ARG A 45 -10.07 -3.66 2.50
C ARG A 45 -9.27 -3.20 1.29
N THR A 46 -9.97 -3.03 0.18
CA THR A 46 -9.35 -2.52 -1.04
C THR A 46 -8.95 -1.05 -0.85
N CYS A 47 -7.94 -0.58 -1.59
CA CYS A 47 -7.55 0.83 -1.56
C CYS A 47 -8.68 1.76 -2.03
N ALA A 48 -9.51 1.28 -2.96
CA ALA A 48 -10.71 1.98 -3.39
C ALA A 48 -11.67 2.22 -2.22
N ASP A 49 -12.00 1.17 -1.48
CA ASP A 49 -12.87 1.29 -0.31
C ASP A 49 -12.22 2.06 0.82
N CYS A 50 -10.90 1.91 1.02
CA CYS A 50 -10.16 2.64 2.04
C CYS A 50 -10.29 4.16 1.89
N LEU A 51 -10.24 4.67 0.65
CA LEU A 51 -10.34 6.11 0.39
C LEU A 51 -11.76 6.61 0.11
N ASN A 52 -12.64 5.75 -0.44
CA ASN A 52 -13.96 6.17 -0.92
C ASN A 52 -15.12 5.71 -0.02
N VAL A 53 -14.88 4.77 0.90
CA VAL A 53 -15.88 4.23 1.82
C VAL A 53 -15.40 4.47 3.26
N LEU A 54 -15.89 5.54 3.87
CA LEU A 54 -15.55 5.92 5.24
C LEU A 54 -16.18 4.97 6.25
N LEU A 55 -15.51 4.74 7.37
CA LEU A 55 -16.12 4.04 8.49
C LEU A 55 -16.94 5.04 9.31
N SER A 56 -17.97 4.57 10.00
CA SER A 56 -18.87 5.45 10.76
C SER A 56 -18.17 6.25 11.87
N THR A 57 -17.04 5.74 12.37
CA THR A 57 -16.29 6.33 13.48
C THR A 57 -14.86 6.69 13.14
N ASP A 58 -14.36 6.27 11.97
CA ASP A 58 -12.94 6.30 11.66
C ASP A 58 -12.67 6.71 10.21
N SER A 59 -11.60 7.46 10.04
CA SER A 59 -10.94 7.66 8.76
C SER A 59 -9.77 6.69 8.66
N CYS A 60 -9.39 6.36 7.43
CA CYS A 60 -8.30 5.42 7.17
C CYS A 60 -7.28 6.03 6.20
N ALA A 61 -6.12 5.42 6.09
CA ALA A 61 -5.11 5.77 5.10
C ALA A 61 -4.62 4.52 4.36
N VAL A 62 -4.33 4.66 3.07
CA VAL A 62 -3.59 3.62 2.35
C VAL A 62 -2.11 3.80 2.64
N ASP A 63 -1.47 2.71 3.05
CA ASP A 63 -0.05 2.63 3.32
C ASP A 63 0.76 2.32 2.04
N PRO A 64 2.10 2.33 2.10
CA PRO A 64 2.97 2.06 0.96
C PRO A 64 2.97 0.60 0.48
N SER A 65 2.37 -0.33 1.22
CA SER A 65 2.22 -1.73 0.83
C SER A 65 0.89 -2.00 0.11
N GLY A 66 0.04 -0.98 -0.04
CA GLY A 66 -1.32 -1.13 -0.57
C GLY A 66 -2.33 -1.57 0.49
N GLY A 67 -1.93 -1.64 1.76
CA GLY A 67 -2.80 -1.93 2.89
C GLY A 67 -3.57 -0.70 3.34
N CYS A 68 -4.81 -0.89 3.80
CA CYS A 68 -5.54 0.16 4.49
C CYS A 68 -5.24 0.10 5.99
N VAL A 69 -4.87 1.23 6.59
CA VAL A 69 -4.46 1.32 8.00
C VAL A 69 -5.22 2.42 8.72
N SER A 70 -5.23 2.36 10.06
CA SER A 70 -5.83 3.39 10.90
C SER A 70 -5.05 4.70 10.84
N MET A 71 -5.73 5.82 11.11
CA MET A 71 -5.06 7.12 11.20
C MET A 71 -3.98 7.16 12.29
N SER A 72 -4.13 6.39 13.37
CA SER A 72 -3.09 6.29 14.41
C SER A 72 -1.77 5.72 13.89
N GLN A 73 -1.81 4.74 12.97
CA GLN A 73 -0.59 4.22 12.32
C GLN A 73 0.02 5.28 11.40
N TYR A 74 -0.82 5.98 10.64
CA TYR A 74 -0.37 7.08 9.78
C TYR A 74 0.27 8.23 10.58
N GLU A 75 -0.32 8.63 11.72
CA GLU A 75 0.23 9.64 12.61
C GLU A 75 1.58 9.20 13.22
N SER A 76 1.70 7.92 13.59
CA SER A 76 2.96 7.34 14.04
C SER A 76 4.05 7.43 12.96
N TYR A 77 3.69 7.12 11.70
CA TYR A 77 4.59 7.31 10.56
C TYR A 77 5.00 8.78 10.40
N LEU A 78 4.05 9.72 10.46
CA LEU A 78 4.35 11.15 10.34
C LEU A 78 5.31 11.64 11.43
N ALA A 79 5.10 11.21 12.68
CA ALA A 79 5.96 11.55 13.81
C ALA A 79 7.40 11.04 13.62
N ASN A 80 7.56 9.88 12.98
CA ASN A 80 8.84 9.23 12.77
C ASN A 80 9.39 9.39 11.34
N ARG A 81 8.75 10.19 10.49
CA ARG A 81 9.05 10.31 9.05
C ARG A 81 10.52 10.58 8.74
N TYR A 82 11.21 11.30 9.62
CA TYR A 82 12.64 11.61 9.51
C TYR A 82 13.53 10.36 9.42
N TYR A 83 13.11 9.24 10.01
CA TYR A 83 13.88 7.99 10.05
C TYR A 83 13.70 7.10 8.81
N TYR A 84 12.76 7.41 7.91
CA TYR A 84 12.45 6.58 6.75
C TYR A 84 13.10 7.13 5.47
N THR A 85 14.00 6.35 4.88
CA THR A 85 14.62 6.63 3.58
C THR A 85 14.54 5.40 2.66
N PRO A 86 13.84 5.47 1.50
CA PRO A 86 13.16 6.65 0.97
C PRO A 86 11.90 7.02 1.76
N LEU A 87 11.46 8.27 1.60
CA LEU A 87 10.20 8.73 2.19
C LEU A 87 9.04 7.97 1.55
N GLN A 88 8.43 7.13 2.36
CA GLN A 88 7.21 6.43 2.01
C GLN A 88 6.02 7.38 1.87
N ARG A 89 5.04 7.03 1.03
CA ARG A 89 3.86 7.87 0.83
C ARG A 89 2.62 7.13 1.28
N TYR A 90 1.87 7.79 2.15
CA TYR A 90 0.54 7.37 2.59
C TYR A 90 -0.51 8.24 1.91
N PHE A 91 -1.71 7.69 1.76
CA PHE A 91 -2.85 8.38 1.19
C PHE A 91 -3.99 8.37 2.20
N PRO A 92 -4.13 9.41 3.05
CA PRO A 92 -5.25 9.50 3.97
C PRO A 92 -6.56 9.78 3.23
N SER A 93 -7.62 9.07 3.62
CA SER A 93 -8.99 9.26 3.12
C SER A 93 -9.55 10.65 3.39
N SER A 94 -8.94 11.47 4.25
CA SER A 94 -9.34 12.87 4.44
C SER A 94 -8.88 13.82 3.33
N GLU A 95 -7.86 13.45 2.56
CA GLU A 95 -7.23 14.29 1.54
C GLU A 95 -7.33 13.70 0.13
N TYR A 96 -7.44 12.38 0.03
CA TYR A 96 -7.41 11.66 -1.25
C TYR A 96 -8.70 10.86 -1.48
N THR A 97 -8.98 10.63 -2.76
CA THR A 97 -10.10 9.82 -3.26
C THR A 97 -9.51 8.85 -4.28
N TYR A 98 -9.90 7.59 -4.23
CA TYR A 98 -9.42 6.60 -5.19
C TYR A 98 -10.15 6.75 -6.52
N CYS A 99 -9.45 6.59 -7.63
CA CYS A 99 -10.04 6.71 -8.95
C CYS A 99 -11.07 5.62 -9.23
N SER A 100 -12.05 5.94 -10.09
CA SER A 100 -12.93 4.91 -10.65
C SER A 100 -12.12 3.94 -11.50
N ALA A 101 -12.51 2.67 -11.51
CA ALA A 101 -11.90 1.63 -12.37
C ALA A 101 -11.92 1.98 -13.87
N ASN A 102 -12.80 2.91 -14.29
CA ASN A 102 -12.90 3.37 -15.68
C ASN A 102 -12.07 4.62 -15.99
N ASP A 103 -11.27 5.13 -15.03
CA ASP A 103 -10.40 6.28 -15.29
C ASP A 103 -9.27 5.90 -16.26
N SER A 104 -9.21 6.56 -17.41
CA SER A 104 -8.27 6.22 -18.48
C SER A 104 -6.81 6.44 -18.12
N VAL A 105 -6.52 7.39 -17.23
CA VAL A 105 -5.13 7.67 -16.80
C VAL A 105 -4.68 6.54 -15.88
N CYS A 106 -5.52 6.15 -14.91
CA CYS A 106 -5.23 5.02 -14.03
C CYS A 106 -5.17 3.68 -14.76
N ALA A 107 -6.01 3.46 -15.78
CA ALA A 107 -5.90 2.28 -16.64
C ALA A 107 -4.52 2.19 -17.32
N THR A 108 -4.01 3.32 -17.83
CA THR A 108 -2.69 3.38 -18.48
C THR A 108 -1.56 3.09 -17.49
N CYS A 109 -1.62 3.67 -16.28
CA CYS A 109 -0.61 3.41 -15.26
C CYS A 109 -0.62 1.95 -14.78
N THR A 110 -1.82 1.40 -14.58
CA THR A 110 -2.02 0.02 -14.15
C THR A 110 -1.46 -0.97 -15.17
N GLU A 111 -1.66 -0.74 -16.47
CA GLU A 111 -1.06 -1.57 -17.51
C GLU A 111 0.48 -1.56 -17.45
N GLN A 112 1.08 -0.39 -17.22
CA GLN A 112 2.53 -0.27 -17.08
C GLN A 112 3.05 -0.97 -15.82
N TRP A 113 2.39 -0.78 -14.68
CA TRP A 113 2.74 -1.45 -13.42
C TRP A 113 2.64 -2.96 -13.55
N ASN A 114 1.57 -3.47 -14.14
CA ASN A 114 1.39 -4.91 -14.36
C ASN A 114 2.44 -5.49 -15.32
N THR A 115 2.80 -4.75 -16.36
CA THR A 115 3.89 -5.15 -17.29
C THR A 115 5.24 -5.20 -16.58
N ASN A 116 5.55 -4.20 -15.76
CA ASN A 116 6.76 -4.17 -14.94
C ASN A 116 6.76 -5.30 -13.91
N PHE A 117 5.61 -5.56 -13.27
CA PHE A 117 5.48 -6.60 -12.26
C PHE A 117 5.68 -7.99 -12.88
N ALA A 118 5.08 -8.25 -14.03
CA ALA A 118 5.26 -9.51 -14.74
C ALA A 118 6.72 -9.78 -15.15
N SER A 119 7.52 -8.73 -15.36
CA SER A 119 8.92 -8.85 -15.78
C SER A 119 9.94 -8.77 -14.64
N THR A 120 9.62 -8.09 -13.55
CA THR A 120 10.56 -7.76 -12.47
C THR A 120 10.11 -8.17 -11.07
N GLY A 121 8.83 -8.51 -10.89
CA GLY A 121 8.20 -8.73 -9.58
C GLY A 121 7.92 -7.43 -8.81
N SER A 122 7.96 -6.27 -9.48
CA SER A 122 7.66 -4.96 -8.88
C SER A 122 6.92 -4.06 -9.87
N ALA A 123 6.05 -3.18 -9.36
CA ALA A 123 5.38 -2.17 -10.18
C ALA A 123 6.36 -1.16 -10.83
N GLY A 124 7.58 -1.04 -10.31
CA GLY A 124 8.63 -0.14 -10.82
C GLY A 124 8.78 1.13 -9.98
N LEU A 125 9.27 2.21 -10.61
CA LEU A 125 9.61 3.46 -9.90
C LEU A 125 8.43 4.37 -9.58
N SER A 126 7.33 4.24 -10.33
CA SER A 126 6.11 5.00 -10.08
C SER A 126 5.23 4.21 -9.11
N SER A 127 5.00 4.74 -7.91
CA SER A 127 4.15 4.10 -6.89
C SER A 127 2.70 4.58 -6.92
N TYR A 128 2.38 5.64 -7.68
CA TYR A 128 1.02 6.14 -7.83
C TYR A 128 0.85 6.98 -9.09
N CYS A 129 -0.39 7.14 -9.51
CA CYS A 129 -0.80 8.05 -10.56
C CYS A 129 -1.98 8.90 -10.11
N THR A 130 -2.07 10.11 -10.65
CA THR A 130 -3.21 11.00 -10.44
C THR A 130 -4.10 10.93 -11.67
N GLY A 131 -5.34 10.47 -11.49
CA GLY A 131 -6.32 10.33 -12.55
C GLY A 131 -7.10 11.61 -12.83
N THR A 132 -8.19 11.46 -13.57
CA THR A 132 -9.08 12.57 -13.92
C THR A 132 -9.72 13.12 -12.64
N ASN A 133 -9.77 14.44 -12.50
CA ASN A 133 -10.29 15.15 -11.30
C ASN A 133 -9.44 15.03 -10.03
N GLY A 134 -8.19 14.57 -10.13
CA GLY A 134 -7.27 14.56 -8.98
C GLY A 134 -7.41 13.36 -8.05
N CYS A 135 -8.22 12.36 -8.43
CA CYS A 135 -8.24 11.07 -7.75
C CYS A 135 -6.89 10.35 -7.90
N VAL A 136 -6.63 9.34 -7.07
CA VAL A 136 -5.39 8.56 -7.11
C VAL A 136 -5.64 7.09 -7.39
N CYS A 137 -4.71 6.47 -8.10
CA CYS A 137 -4.52 5.02 -8.15
C CYS A 137 -3.09 4.73 -7.71
N ILE A 138 -2.90 3.61 -7.02
CA ILE A 138 -1.68 3.30 -6.28
C ILE A 138 -1.18 1.96 -6.79
N ALA A 139 0.10 1.89 -7.13
CA ALA A 139 0.67 0.75 -7.81
C ALA A 139 0.52 -0.54 -7.01
N ASP A 140 0.84 -0.50 -5.72
CA ASP A 140 0.74 -1.66 -4.81
C ASP A 140 -0.71 -2.13 -4.59
N CYS A 141 -1.71 -1.34 -4.98
CA CYS A 141 -3.12 -1.73 -4.95
C CYS A 141 -3.59 -2.37 -6.26
N GLU A 142 -2.85 -2.20 -7.35
CA GLU A 142 -3.25 -2.53 -8.72
C GLU A 142 -2.46 -3.73 -9.29
N VAL A 143 -1.32 -4.06 -8.69
CA VAL A 143 -0.51 -5.22 -9.05
C VAL A 143 -1.19 -6.54 -8.63
N PRO A 144 -0.87 -7.66 -9.32
CA PRO A 144 -1.32 -8.97 -8.90
C PRO A 144 -0.80 -9.28 -7.48
N ASP A 145 -1.54 -10.12 -6.76
CA ASP A 145 -1.16 -10.62 -5.42
C ASP A 145 -1.01 -9.53 -4.34
N TRP A 146 -1.53 -8.31 -4.57
CA TRP A 146 -1.57 -7.24 -3.57
C TRP A 146 -2.23 -7.71 -2.27
N GLN A 147 -3.30 -8.50 -2.38
CA GLN A 147 -4.06 -9.00 -1.25
C GLN A 147 -3.19 -9.89 -0.35
N ASP A 148 -2.42 -10.80 -0.95
CA ASP A 148 -1.51 -11.69 -0.23
C ASP A 148 -0.38 -10.91 0.41
N THR A 149 0.09 -9.85 -0.25
CA THR A 149 1.09 -8.92 0.31
C THR A 149 0.59 -8.27 1.59
N VAL A 150 -0.62 -7.70 1.57
CA VAL A 150 -1.23 -7.06 2.74
C VAL A 150 -1.48 -8.07 3.86
N ILE A 151 -1.97 -9.27 3.53
CA ILE A 151 -2.17 -10.33 4.53
C ILE A 151 -0.84 -10.74 5.15
N ASN A 152 0.22 -10.94 4.35
CA ASN A 152 1.52 -11.30 4.86
C ASN A 152 2.09 -10.21 5.78
N ASP A 153 2.00 -8.94 5.39
CA ASP A 153 2.52 -7.82 6.18
C ASP A 153 1.80 -7.68 7.53
N GLN A 154 0.47 -7.80 7.54
CA GLN A 154 -0.31 -7.58 8.75
C GLN A 154 -0.40 -8.81 9.67
N CYS A 155 -0.32 -10.01 9.11
CA CYS A 155 -0.66 -11.24 9.83
C CYS A 155 0.55 -12.12 10.11
N ASN A 156 1.54 -12.15 9.22
CA ASN A 156 2.77 -12.92 9.46
C ASN A 156 3.79 -12.13 10.29
N SER A 157 3.61 -10.81 10.44
CA SER A 157 4.37 -9.98 11.38
C SER A 157 4.02 -10.24 12.85
N ASN A 158 2.89 -10.93 13.12
CA ASN A 158 2.43 -11.27 14.47
C ASN A 158 2.93 -12.63 14.99
N ASP A 159 3.80 -13.35 14.26
CA ASP A 159 4.60 -14.44 14.83
C ASP A 159 5.80 -13.89 15.62
N SER A 160 5.53 -12.89 16.48
CA SER A 160 6.40 -12.57 17.61
C SER A 160 6.09 -13.54 18.74
N GLY A 161 6.39 -14.81 18.48
CA GLY A 161 6.00 -15.92 19.32
C GLY A 161 6.95 -17.13 19.32
N SER A 162 8.09 -17.11 18.62
CA SER A 162 9.32 -17.87 18.92
C SER A 162 10.39 -17.57 17.86
N GLY A 163 11.61 -17.28 18.30
CA GLY A 163 12.69 -16.86 17.43
C GLY A 163 12.98 -17.80 16.27
N ALA A 164 13.00 -17.24 15.06
CA ALA A 164 13.87 -17.65 13.97
C ALA A 164 14.12 -16.42 13.10
N ASP A 165 15.40 -16.08 12.93
CA ASP A 165 15.85 -15.07 11.98
C ASP A 165 15.19 -15.28 10.61
N SER A 166 14.47 -14.27 10.11
CA SER A 166 14.07 -14.20 8.71
C SER A 166 14.05 -12.74 8.27
N GLY A 167 15.23 -12.13 8.31
CA GLY A 167 15.50 -10.96 7.47
C GLY A 167 15.50 -11.39 6.00
N THR A 168 14.34 -11.38 5.35
CA THR A 168 14.27 -11.40 3.88
C THR A 168 14.27 -9.96 3.36
N SER A 169 15.36 -9.27 3.71
CA SER A 169 15.91 -8.19 2.88
C SER A 169 16.45 -8.84 1.63
N MET A 170 15.93 -8.52 0.44
CA MET A 170 16.57 -8.65 -0.88
C MET A 170 17.74 -9.65 -0.95
N ALA A 171 17.50 -10.93 -0.71
CA ALA A 171 18.54 -11.96 -0.60
C ALA A 171 18.37 -13.01 -1.70
N THR A 172 18.67 -12.63 -2.95
CA THR A 172 18.88 -13.59 -4.05
C THR A 172 20.21 -13.38 -4.76
N ARG A 173 21.27 -12.95 -4.04
CA ARG A 173 22.64 -12.91 -4.59
C ARG A 173 23.77 -13.33 -3.63
N ILE A 174 23.47 -14.06 -2.56
CA ILE A 174 24.52 -14.56 -1.64
C ILE A 174 24.41 -16.08 -1.42
N THR A 175 24.29 -16.84 -2.50
CA THR A 175 24.57 -18.29 -2.49
C THR A 175 25.65 -18.69 -3.51
N VAL A 176 26.16 -17.74 -4.31
CA VAL A 176 27.21 -18.02 -5.31
C VAL A 176 28.62 -17.79 -4.74
N SER A 177 28.79 -16.97 -3.70
CA SER A 177 30.13 -16.55 -3.25
C SER A 177 30.91 -17.62 -2.45
N ILE A 178 30.22 -18.58 -1.81
CA ILE A 178 30.90 -19.62 -1.02
C ILE A 178 31.45 -20.74 -1.94
N PHE A 179 30.70 -21.14 -2.98
CA PHE A 179 31.16 -22.18 -3.91
C PHE A 179 32.35 -21.72 -4.77
N VAL A 180 32.40 -20.45 -5.17
CA VAL A 180 33.53 -19.90 -5.95
C VAL A 180 34.79 -19.80 -5.08
N GLY A 181 34.67 -19.38 -3.82
CA GLY A 181 35.82 -19.28 -2.90
C GLY A 181 36.48 -20.64 -2.62
N VAL A 182 35.67 -21.68 -2.40
CA VAL A 182 36.17 -23.04 -2.16
C VAL A 182 36.81 -23.61 -3.43
N ALA A 183 36.22 -23.40 -4.61
CA ALA A 183 36.79 -23.87 -5.88
C ALA A 183 38.15 -23.21 -6.19
N VAL A 184 38.30 -21.92 -5.93
CA VAL A 184 39.57 -21.19 -6.14
C VAL A 184 40.64 -21.66 -5.16
N ALA A 185 40.31 -21.86 -3.87
CA ALA A 185 41.27 -22.35 -2.88
C ALA A 185 41.77 -23.77 -3.21
N VAL A 186 40.87 -24.64 -3.68
CA VAL A 186 41.21 -26.01 -4.09
C VAL A 186 42.07 -26.02 -5.36
N LEU A 187 41.78 -25.18 -6.35
CA LEU A 187 42.60 -25.05 -7.56
C LEU A 187 44.01 -24.51 -7.27
N LEU A 188 44.14 -23.55 -6.35
CA LEU A 188 45.46 -23.03 -5.94
C LEU A 188 46.25 -24.05 -5.11
N ALA A 189 45.58 -24.87 -4.30
CA ALA A 189 46.22 -25.98 -3.60
C ALA A 189 46.71 -27.06 -4.57
N PHE A 190 45.93 -27.43 -5.59
CA PHE A 190 46.41 -28.40 -6.59
C PHE A 190 47.54 -27.83 -7.48
N ALA A 191 47.50 -26.55 -7.82
CA ALA A 191 48.56 -25.91 -8.62
C ALA A 191 49.90 -25.82 -7.85
N THR A 192 49.87 -25.65 -6.53
CA THR A 192 51.10 -25.57 -5.71
C THR A 192 51.74 -26.94 -5.44
N TRP A 193 50.98 -28.04 -5.57
CA TRP A 193 51.49 -29.41 -5.38
C TRP A 193 51.84 -30.11 -6.70
N GLY A 194 51.34 -29.64 -7.84
CA GLY A 194 51.65 -30.15 -9.18
C GLY A 194 52.94 -29.59 -9.81
N VAL A 195 53.58 -28.60 -9.17
CA VAL A 195 54.88 -28.05 -9.60
C VAL A 195 55.96 -28.56 -8.64
N ARG A 196 56.31 -29.84 -8.78
CA ARG A 196 57.59 -30.37 -8.30
C ARG A 196 58.04 -31.53 -9.18
#